data_AF-A0A7S2CVN5-F1
#
_entry.id   AF-A0A7S2CVN5-F1
#
_cell.length_a   1.000
_cell.length_b   1.000
_cell.length_c   1.000
_cell.angle_alpha   90.00
_cell.angle_beta   90.00
_cell.angle_gamma   90.00
#
_symmetry.space_group_name_H-M   'P 1'
#
loop_
_entity.id
_entity.type
_entity.pdbx_description
1 polymer ?
#
loop_
_entity_poly.entity_id
_entity_poly.type
_entity_poly.pdbx_seq_one_letter_code
_entity_poly.pdbx_strand_id
1 'polypeptide(L)'
;RMAALKDKYAKANEKKKVWDEVDQRWKNVEDDEKVQESAAPKAKIVGIKLDGPIDTTGKDAATVRAMQDRQRDMVERQAAAKAQLQAQVDAKKAEESNEVELRARLDGRLKEWSEEYGKKKNIRALLAGMDQIMWEGSNWKPVSMGDLLVNGAVKKKTMLAKMKTHPDRTSKLPHEARFIAKRVFDALNQAYDEYIEQGGQ
;
A
#
# COMPACT_ATOMS: atom_id res chain seq x y z
N ARG A 1 13.76 36.55 25.34
CA ARG A 1 14.78 36.21 24.31
C ARG A 1 14.52 34.85 23.65
N MET A 2 14.07 33.82 24.38
CA MET A 2 13.75 32.48 23.84
C MET A 2 12.43 32.41 23.02
N ALA A 3 11.42 33.22 23.36
CA ALA A 3 10.14 33.23 22.63
C ALA A 3 10.28 33.74 21.18
N ALA A 4 10.99 34.86 21.00
CA ALA A 4 11.29 35.41 19.68
C ALA A 4 12.19 34.50 18.83
N LEU A 5 12.97 33.60 19.47
CA LEU A 5 13.77 32.60 18.78
C LEU A 5 12.90 31.44 18.26
N LYS A 6 11.91 31.01 19.07
CA LYS A 6 10.93 29.98 18.69
C LYS A 6 10.03 30.44 17.54
N ASP A 7 9.57 31.68 17.53
CA ASP A 7 8.75 32.22 16.43
C ASP A 7 9.52 32.36 15.12
N LYS A 8 10.80 32.75 15.19
CA LYS A 8 11.69 32.75 14.01
C LYS A 8 11.95 31.34 13.50
N TYR A 9 12.12 30.36 14.39
CA TYR A 9 12.27 28.94 14.02
C TYR A 9 10.98 28.36 13.42
N ALA A 10 9.81 28.70 13.96
CA ALA A 10 8.53 28.24 13.44
C ALA A 10 8.24 28.79 12.03
N LYS A 11 8.45 30.10 11.83
CA LYS A 11 8.27 30.75 10.52
C LYS A 11 9.30 30.31 9.47
N ALA A 12 10.53 30.00 9.88
CA ALA A 12 11.55 29.43 8.99
C ALA A 12 11.21 27.99 8.56
N ASN A 13 10.50 27.24 9.41
CA ASN A 13 10.10 25.86 9.16
C ASN A 13 8.80 25.76 8.34
N GLU A 14 7.91 26.76 8.42
CA GLU A 14 6.72 26.87 7.54
C GLU A 14 7.09 27.14 6.08
N LYS A 15 8.12 27.96 5.82
CA LYS A 15 8.59 28.26 4.45
C LYS A 15 9.18 27.06 3.70
N LYS A 16 9.37 25.92 4.39
CA LYS A 16 9.98 24.70 3.87
C LYS A 16 8.98 23.54 3.74
N LYS A 17 7.69 23.83 3.77
CA LYS A 17 6.63 22.83 3.60
C LYS A 17 5.84 23.11 2.34
N VAL A 18 5.73 22.10 1.49
CA VAL A 18 4.85 22.13 0.32
C VAL A 18 3.62 21.30 0.66
N TRP A 19 2.47 21.83 0.29
CA TRP A 19 1.20 21.14 0.42
C TRP A 19 1.07 20.12 -0.70
N ASP A 20 0.87 18.85 -0.35
CA ASP A 20 0.59 17.78 -1.31
C ASP A 20 -0.93 17.61 -1.45
N GLU A 21 -1.46 17.97 -2.62
CA GLU A 21 -2.90 17.90 -2.90
C GLU A 21 -3.44 16.47 -2.99
N VAL A 22 -2.58 15.48 -3.26
CA VAL A 22 -2.97 14.07 -3.42
C VAL A 22 -3.20 13.41 -2.07
N ASP A 23 -2.33 13.67 -1.09
CA ASP A 23 -2.39 13.10 0.27
C ASP A 23 -3.01 14.04 1.31
N GLN A 24 -3.41 15.26 0.93
CA GLN A 24 -3.93 16.32 1.81
C GLN A 24 -3.12 16.50 3.11
N ARG A 25 -1.78 16.51 2.97
CA ARG A 25 -0.86 16.66 4.11
C ARG A 25 0.32 17.56 3.74
N TRP A 26 0.78 18.34 4.72
CA TRP A 26 2.03 19.10 4.61
C TRP A 26 3.24 18.17 4.56
N LYS A 27 4.03 18.23 3.49
CA LYS A 27 5.32 17.54 3.36
C LYS A 27 6.46 18.55 3.55
N ASN A 28 7.49 18.17 4.32
CA ASN A 28 8.71 18.97 4.47
C ASN A 28 9.59 18.77 3.22
N VAL A 29 10.10 19.86 2.64
CA VAL A 29 10.86 19.86 1.37
C VAL A 29 12.35 19.54 1.56
N GLU A 30 12.83 19.43 2.80
CA GLU A 30 14.23 19.08 3.09
C GLU A 30 14.34 17.64 3.59
N ASP A 31 14.31 16.69 2.65
CA ASP A 31 15.05 15.42 2.75
C ASP A 31 15.68 14.99 1.40
N ASP A 32 15.68 15.86 0.37
CA ASP A 32 16.34 15.55 -0.92
C ASP A 32 17.59 16.40 -1.25
N GLU A 33 17.96 17.41 -0.46
CA GLU A 33 19.20 18.17 -0.71
C GLU A 33 19.90 18.65 0.59
N LYS A 34 20.39 17.72 1.41
CA LYS A 34 21.65 17.91 2.20
C LYS A 34 22.06 16.64 2.93
N VAL A 35 22.75 15.75 2.20
CA VAL A 35 23.81 14.96 2.83
C VAL A 35 24.86 15.96 3.30
N GLN A 36 24.93 16.20 4.61
CA GLN A 36 26.06 16.91 5.21
C GLN A 36 27.32 16.07 4.95
N GLU A 37 28.12 16.49 3.98
CA GLU A 37 29.53 16.16 3.86
C GLU A 37 30.24 16.70 5.11
N SER A 38 30.14 15.96 6.21
CA SER A 38 31.12 16.05 7.28
C SER A 38 32.47 15.67 6.66
N ALA A 39 33.42 16.59 6.71
CA ALA A 39 34.77 16.39 6.23
C ALA A 39 35.49 15.35 7.12
N ALA A 40 35.20 14.07 6.86
CA ALA A 40 36.12 12.99 7.12
C ALA A 40 37.40 13.24 6.29
N PRO A 41 38.59 12.87 6.76
CA PRO A 41 39.81 13.03 5.99
C PRO A 41 39.59 12.40 4.61
N LYS A 42 39.80 13.18 3.54
CA LYS A 42 39.75 12.73 2.14
C LYS A 42 40.90 11.76 1.89
N ALA A 43 40.87 10.60 2.52
CA ALA A 43 41.47 9.43 1.91
C ALA A 43 40.70 9.27 0.60
N LYS A 44 41.40 9.45 -0.53
CA LYS A 44 40.92 8.94 -1.81
C LYS A 44 40.69 7.45 -1.60
N ILE A 45 39.47 7.06 -1.25
CA ILE A 45 39.00 5.71 -1.51
C ILE A 45 38.88 5.69 -3.03
N VAL A 46 39.98 5.36 -3.70
CA VAL A 46 39.94 4.91 -5.08
C VAL A 46 39.08 3.67 -5.02
N GLY A 47 37.78 3.83 -5.29
CA GLY A 47 36.90 2.70 -5.51
C GLY A 47 37.54 1.91 -6.64
N ILE A 48 38.16 0.78 -6.31
CA ILE A 48 38.64 -0.16 -7.31
C ILE A 48 37.38 -0.54 -8.08
N LYS A 49 37.28 -0.06 -9.33
CA LYS A 49 36.21 -0.48 -10.24
C LYS A 49 36.31 -1.99 -10.33
N LEU A 50 35.25 -2.70 -9.97
CA LEU A 50 35.27 -4.16 -9.96
C LEU A 50 35.53 -4.74 -11.35
N ASP A 51 35.15 -3.98 -12.37
CA ASP A 51 35.23 -4.33 -13.79
C ASP A 51 36.57 -3.87 -14.43
N GLY A 52 37.46 -3.28 -13.63
CA GLY A 52 38.78 -2.82 -14.07
C GLY A 52 39.80 -3.97 -14.12
N PRO A 53 40.77 -3.94 -15.06
CA PRO A 53 41.88 -4.89 -15.05
C PRO A 53 42.61 -4.85 -13.71
N ILE A 54 42.82 -6.00 -13.07
CA ILE A 54 43.67 -6.05 -11.88
C ILE A 54 45.11 -5.77 -12.32
N ASP A 55 45.75 -4.75 -11.76
CA ASP A 55 47.20 -4.58 -11.88
C ASP A 55 47.88 -5.76 -11.16
N THR A 56 48.35 -6.73 -11.95
CA THR A 56 49.03 -7.96 -11.50
C THR A 56 50.56 -7.85 -11.57
N THR A 57 51.06 -6.71 -12.04
CA THR A 57 52.50 -6.43 -12.25
C THR A 57 53.25 -6.53 -10.92
N GLY A 58 54.18 -7.49 -10.84
CA GLY A 58 55.07 -7.71 -9.69
C GLY A 58 54.55 -8.60 -8.57
N LYS A 59 53.37 -9.24 -8.71
CA LYS A 59 52.79 -10.15 -7.70
C LYS A 59 53.09 -11.62 -8.02
N ASP A 60 53.19 -12.47 -6.99
CA ASP A 60 53.38 -13.91 -7.16
C ASP A 60 52.14 -14.58 -7.78
N ALA A 61 52.35 -15.70 -8.48
CA ALA A 61 51.29 -16.39 -9.22
C ALA A 61 50.12 -16.87 -8.33
N ALA A 62 50.38 -17.21 -7.06
CA ALA A 62 49.35 -17.66 -6.14
C ALA A 62 48.46 -16.47 -5.69
N THR A 63 49.07 -15.31 -5.42
CA THR A 63 48.36 -14.07 -5.11
C THR A 63 47.51 -13.59 -6.28
N VAL A 64 48.01 -13.68 -7.52
CA VAL A 64 47.23 -13.31 -8.72
C VAL A 64 45.99 -14.20 -8.85
N ARG A 65 46.12 -15.51 -8.66
CA ARG A 65 44.99 -16.45 -8.69
C ARG A 65 43.95 -16.14 -7.60
N ALA A 66 44.41 -15.92 -6.37
CA ALA A 66 43.53 -15.55 -5.26
C ALA A 66 42.79 -14.22 -5.49
N MET A 67 43.43 -13.25 -6.15
CA MET A 67 42.78 -11.98 -6.53
C MET A 67 41.71 -12.18 -7.62
N GLN A 68 41.97 -13.01 -8.63
CA GLN A 68 41.00 -13.34 -9.69
C GLN A 68 39.78 -14.09 -9.14
N ASP A 69 39.99 -15.04 -8.23
CA ASP A 69 38.89 -15.80 -7.60
C ASP A 69 37.99 -14.89 -6.76
N ARG A 70 38.56 -13.94 -6.01
CA ARG A 70 37.80 -12.92 -5.26
C ARG A 70 36.97 -12.00 -6.16
N GLN A 71 37.52 -11.59 -7.31
CA GLN A 71 36.76 -10.79 -8.26
C GLN A 71 35.58 -11.56 -8.84
N ARG A 72 35.78 -12.84 -9.20
CA ARG A 72 34.71 -13.71 -9.71
C ARG A 72 33.59 -13.86 -8.68
N ASP A 73 33.93 -14.20 -7.44
CA ASP A 73 32.97 -14.31 -6.33
C ASP A 73 32.22 -12.98 -6.08
N MET A 74 32.92 -11.85 -6.14
CA MET A 74 32.28 -10.54 -5.97
C MET A 74 31.33 -10.17 -7.13
N VAL A 75 31.72 -10.44 -8.38
CA VAL A 75 30.87 -10.23 -9.56
C VAL A 75 29.64 -11.14 -9.52
N GLU A 76 29.82 -12.40 -9.15
CA GLU A 76 28.73 -13.36 -9.00
C GLU A 76 27.74 -12.91 -7.90
N ARG A 77 28.24 -12.46 -6.74
CA ARG A 77 27.39 -11.90 -5.68
C ARG A 77 26.63 -10.66 -6.13
N GLN A 78 27.27 -9.76 -6.89
CA GLN A 78 26.59 -8.58 -7.43
C GLN A 78 25.55 -8.95 -8.49
N ALA A 79 25.83 -9.91 -9.35
CA ALA A 79 24.89 -10.42 -10.34
C ALA A 79 23.69 -11.09 -9.67
N ALA A 80 23.93 -11.93 -8.65
CA ALA A 80 22.88 -12.58 -7.87
C ALA A 80 22.01 -11.55 -7.12
N ALA A 81 22.61 -10.54 -6.48
CA ALA A 81 21.88 -9.47 -5.80
C ALA A 81 21.01 -8.66 -6.77
N LYS A 82 21.54 -8.31 -7.95
CA LYS A 82 20.77 -7.61 -9.00
C LYS A 82 19.63 -8.48 -9.53
N ALA A 83 19.87 -9.77 -9.77
CA ALA A 83 18.84 -10.70 -10.22
C ALA A 83 17.71 -10.87 -9.18
N GLN A 84 18.06 -10.98 -7.89
CA GLN A 84 17.09 -11.02 -6.80
C GLN A 84 16.26 -9.74 -6.69
N LEU A 85 16.88 -8.57 -6.86
CA LEU A 85 16.16 -7.30 -6.86
C LEU A 85 15.22 -7.19 -8.06
N GLN A 86 15.69 -7.55 -9.26
CA GLN A 86 14.89 -7.52 -10.47
C GLN A 86 13.69 -8.48 -10.37
N ALA A 87 13.91 -9.70 -9.86
CA ALA A 87 12.83 -10.66 -9.63
C ALA A 87 11.77 -10.13 -8.64
N GLN A 88 12.18 -9.41 -7.59
CA GLN A 88 11.24 -8.76 -6.66
C GLN A 88 10.47 -7.62 -7.33
N VAL A 89 11.13 -6.81 -8.15
CA VAL A 89 10.47 -5.73 -8.91
C VAL A 89 9.47 -6.29 -9.91
N ASP A 90 9.84 -7.35 -10.65
CA ASP A 90 8.98 -7.99 -11.63
C ASP A 90 7.78 -8.68 -10.96
N ALA A 91 8.00 -9.35 -9.82
CA ALA A 91 6.92 -9.92 -9.02
C ALA A 91 5.95 -8.85 -8.52
N LYS A 92 6.46 -7.75 -7.96
CA LYS A 92 5.64 -6.63 -7.49
C LYS A 92 4.85 -5.99 -8.64
N LYS A 93 5.49 -5.80 -9.80
CA LYS A 93 4.86 -5.24 -10.99
C LYS A 93 3.74 -6.15 -11.51
N ALA A 94 3.94 -7.46 -11.49
CA ALA A 94 2.91 -8.42 -11.86
C ALA A 94 1.71 -8.35 -10.89
N GLU A 95 1.96 -8.30 -9.57
CA GLU A 95 0.91 -8.12 -8.57
C GLU A 95 0.14 -6.80 -8.75
N GLU A 96 0.84 -5.69 -8.98
CA GLU A 96 0.24 -4.38 -9.26
C GLU A 96 -0.62 -4.42 -10.53
N SER A 97 -0.14 -5.05 -11.61
CA SER A 97 -0.91 -5.19 -12.85
C SER A 97 -2.19 -6.01 -12.66
N ASN A 98 -2.11 -7.11 -11.91
CA ASN A 98 -3.28 -7.93 -11.58
C ASN A 98 -4.30 -7.13 -10.75
N GLU A 99 -3.84 -6.25 -9.84
CA GLU A 99 -4.72 -5.40 -9.05
C GLU A 99 -5.42 -4.34 -9.92
N VAL A 100 -4.70 -3.75 -10.88
CA VAL A 100 -5.27 -2.76 -11.82
C VAL A 100 -6.36 -3.40 -12.68
N GLU A 101 -6.10 -4.58 -13.24
CA GLU A 101 -7.09 -5.32 -14.03
C GLU A 101 -8.33 -5.67 -13.20
N LEU A 102 -8.11 -6.13 -11.97
CA LEU A 102 -9.19 -6.49 -11.05
C LEU A 102 -10.05 -5.27 -10.69
N ARG A 103 -9.41 -4.12 -10.40
CA ARG A 103 -10.08 -2.84 -10.15
C ARG A 103 -10.92 -2.44 -11.35
N ALA A 104 -10.35 -2.44 -12.56
CA ALA A 104 -11.06 -2.05 -13.77
C ALA A 104 -12.33 -2.90 -14.00
N ARG A 105 -12.27 -4.20 -13.68
CA ARG A 105 -13.41 -5.11 -13.84
C ARG A 105 -14.47 -4.99 -12.75
N LEU A 106 -14.05 -4.79 -11.49
CA LEU A 106 -14.95 -4.89 -10.33
C LEU A 106 -15.41 -3.53 -9.80
N ASP A 107 -14.63 -2.46 -9.94
CA ASP A 107 -14.96 -1.15 -9.36
C ASP A 107 -16.27 -0.61 -9.94
N GLY A 108 -16.57 -0.82 -11.23
CA GLY A 108 -17.85 -0.41 -11.83
C GLY A 108 -19.05 -1.04 -11.12
N ARG A 109 -19.06 -2.38 -11.00
CA ARG A 109 -20.11 -3.13 -10.31
C ARG A 109 -20.22 -2.77 -8.83
N LEU A 110 -19.08 -2.61 -8.15
CA LEU A 110 -19.05 -2.23 -6.73
C LEU A 110 -19.58 -0.81 -6.53
N LYS A 111 -19.26 0.12 -7.43
CA LYS A 111 -19.75 1.49 -7.38
C LYS A 111 -21.24 1.57 -7.64
N GLU A 112 -21.74 0.87 -8.65
CA GLU A 112 -23.19 0.75 -8.93
C GLU A 112 -23.96 0.13 -7.74
N TRP A 113 -23.33 -0.80 -7.02
CA TRP A 113 -23.91 -1.35 -5.80
C TRP A 113 -23.85 -0.37 -4.63
N SER A 114 -22.74 0.34 -4.42
CA SER A 114 -22.58 1.22 -3.25
C SER A 114 -23.21 2.60 -3.40
N GLU A 115 -23.39 3.07 -4.63
CA GLU A 115 -23.89 4.41 -4.95
C GLU A 115 -25.17 4.33 -5.80
N GLU A 116 -26.07 5.28 -5.57
CA GLU A 116 -27.27 5.50 -6.37
C GLU A 116 -27.30 6.97 -6.77
N TYR A 117 -27.32 7.26 -8.08
CA TYR A 117 -27.32 8.63 -8.61
C TYR A 117 -26.19 9.52 -8.04
N GLY A 118 -25.00 8.96 -7.81
CA GLY A 118 -23.84 9.67 -7.27
C GLY A 118 -23.88 9.93 -5.76
N LYS A 119 -24.86 9.36 -5.05
CA LYS A 119 -24.93 9.39 -3.58
C LYS A 119 -24.68 8.01 -3.01
N LYS A 120 -24.00 7.94 -1.87
CA LYS A 120 -23.80 6.68 -1.14
C LYS A 120 -25.15 6.13 -0.68
N LYS A 121 -25.37 4.83 -0.89
CA LYS A 121 -26.60 4.16 -0.47
C LYS A 121 -26.64 4.03 1.05
N ASN A 122 -27.85 4.09 1.59
CA ASN A 122 -28.06 3.82 3.02
C ASN A 122 -27.78 2.34 3.36
N ILE A 123 -27.59 2.06 4.66
CA ILE A 123 -27.27 0.69 5.11
C ILE A 123 -28.31 -0.36 4.68
N ARG A 124 -29.60 0.02 4.63
CA ARG A 124 -30.69 -0.91 4.26
C ARG A 124 -30.61 -1.31 2.78
N ALA A 125 -30.39 -0.34 1.89
CA ALA A 125 -30.23 -0.57 0.46
C ALA A 125 -28.96 -1.37 0.15
N LEU A 126 -27.85 -1.09 0.84
CA LEU A 126 -26.62 -1.86 0.71
C LEU A 126 -26.84 -3.32 1.09
N LEU A 127 -27.48 -3.59 2.24
CA LEU A 127 -27.77 -4.96 2.68
C LEU A 127 -28.71 -5.70 1.74
N ALA A 128 -29.70 -5.01 1.17
CA ALA A 128 -30.67 -5.60 0.26
C ALA A 128 -30.07 -5.99 -1.10
N GLY A 129 -29.08 -5.25 -1.61
CA GLY A 129 -28.40 -5.54 -2.88
C GLY A 129 -27.07 -6.31 -2.74
N MET A 130 -26.70 -6.70 -1.52
CA MET A 130 -25.38 -7.30 -1.24
C MET A 130 -25.18 -8.65 -1.92
N ASP A 131 -26.23 -9.44 -2.12
CA ASP A 131 -26.18 -10.72 -2.84
C ASP A 131 -25.67 -10.55 -4.28
N GLN A 132 -25.94 -9.40 -4.92
CA GLN A 132 -25.53 -9.12 -6.28
C GLN A 132 -24.03 -8.85 -6.44
N ILE A 133 -23.25 -8.73 -5.37
CA ILE A 133 -21.81 -8.45 -5.46
C ILE A 133 -20.94 -9.46 -4.71
N MET A 134 -21.54 -10.28 -3.85
CA MET A 134 -20.82 -11.28 -3.09
C MET A 134 -20.24 -12.36 -4.02
N TRP A 135 -19.08 -12.90 -3.63
CA TRP A 135 -18.42 -13.96 -4.38
C TRP A 135 -19.14 -15.32 -4.20
N GLU A 136 -18.88 -16.22 -5.14
CA GLU A 136 -19.40 -17.60 -5.09
C GLU A 136 -18.89 -18.33 -3.84
N GLY A 137 -19.77 -19.08 -3.17
CA GLY A 137 -19.42 -19.77 -1.92
C GLY A 137 -19.39 -18.89 -0.68
N SER A 138 -19.72 -17.60 -0.78
CA SER A 138 -19.85 -16.72 0.38
C SER A 138 -20.99 -17.09 1.35
N ASN A 139 -21.93 -17.94 0.91
CA ASN A 139 -23.11 -18.36 1.68
C ASN A 139 -23.87 -17.16 2.28
N TRP A 140 -23.95 -16.06 1.53
CA TRP A 140 -24.78 -14.91 1.88
C TRP A 140 -26.24 -15.23 1.55
N LYS A 141 -27.14 -14.93 2.49
CA LYS A 141 -28.58 -15.10 2.26
C LYS A 141 -29.13 -13.75 1.77
N PRO A 142 -29.82 -13.70 0.62
CA PRO A 142 -30.50 -12.49 0.17
C PRO A 142 -31.40 -11.93 1.27
N VAL A 143 -31.45 -10.61 1.39
CA VAL A 143 -32.23 -9.92 2.41
C VAL A 143 -33.21 -9.00 1.70
N SER A 144 -34.50 -9.15 1.95
CA SER A 144 -35.50 -8.25 1.39
C SER A 144 -35.54 -6.94 2.18
N MET A 145 -35.94 -5.85 1.52
CA MET A 145 -36.17 -4.57 2.19
C MET A 145 -37.20 -4.70 3.33
N GLY A 146 -38.16 -5.61 3.20
CA GLY A 146 -39.15 -5.91 4.25
C GLY A 146 -38.53 -6.44 5.54
N ASP A 147 -37.45 -7.21 5.45
CA ASP A 147 -36.72 -7.74 6.62
C ASP A 147 -35.91 -6.66 7.35
N LEU A 148 -35.73 -5.49 6.74
CA LEU A 148 -34.88 -4.39 7.21
C LEU A 148 -35.69 -3.20 7.76
N LEU A 149 -37.01 -3.36 7.91
CA LEU A 149 -37.87 -2.34 8.50
C LEU A 149 -37.55 -2.09 9.98
N VAL A 150 -37.24 -3.16 10.72
CA VAL A 150 -36.95 -3.09 12.16
C VAL A 150 -35.46 -2.83 12.40
N ASN A 151 -35.12 -1.83 13.23
CA ASN A 151 -33.74 -1.45 13.55
C ASN A 151 -32.88 -2.63 14.05
N GLY A 152 -33.43 -3.45 14.95
CA GLY A 152 -32.72 -4.64 15.44
C GLY A 152 -32.36 -5.66 14.35
N ALA A 153 -33.18 -5.76 13.29
CA ALA A 153 -32.89 -6.61 12.15
C ALA A 153 -31.76 -6.02 11.30
N VAL A 154 -31.76 -4.71 11.05
CA VAL A 154 -30.67 -4.00 10.35
C VAL A 154 -29.34 -4.26 11.04
N LYS A 155 -29.25 -4.00 12.35
CA LYS A 155 -28.03 -4.22 13.14
C LYS A 155 -27.52 -5.66 13.04
N LYS A 156 -28.41 -6.64 13.21
CA LYS A 156 -28.06 -8.07 13.14
C LYS A 156 -27.51 -8.44 11.76
N LYS A 157 -28.16 -7.98 10.69
CA LYS A 157 -27.74 -8.26 9.32
C LYS A 157 -26.42 -7.56 8.98
N THR A 158 -26.23 -6.31 9.40
CA THR A 158 -24.96 -5.60 9.26
C THR A 158 -23.82 -6.31 9.97
N MET A 159 -24.03 -6.76 11.21
CA MET A 159 -23.01 -7.48 11.96
C MET A 159 -22.61 -8.79 11.27
N LEU A 160 -23.59 -9.53 10.75
CA LEU A 160 -23.34 -10.76 9.97
C LEU A 160 -22.59 -10.47 8.66
N ALA A 161 -22.94 -9.39 7.97
CA ALA A 161 -22.26 -8.95 6.76
C ALA A 161 -20.79 -8.61 7.06
N LYS A 162 -20.55 -7.74 8.04
CA LYS A 162 -19.20 -7.35 8.49
C LYS A 162 -18.37 -8.56 8.93
N MET A 163 -18.97 -9.52 9.63
CA MET A 163 -18.28 -10.77 10.00
C MET A 163 -17.84 -11.59 8.78
N LYS A 164 -18.66 -11.68 7.73
CA LYS A 164 -18.33 -12.44 6.52
C LYS A 164 -17.29 -11.74 5.65
N THR A 165 -17.30 -10.41 5.63
CA THR A 165 -16.37 -9.60 4.83
C THR A 165 -15.11 -9.19 5.58
N HIS A 166 -14.98 -9.58 6.86
CA HIS A 166 -13.83 -9.27 7.69
C HIS A 166 -12.53 -9.83 7.07
N PRO A 167 -11.43 -9.06 7.02
CA PRO A 167 -10.17 -9.46 6.39
C PRO A 167 -9.58 -10.75 6.96
N ASP A 168 -9.79 -11.03 8.25
CA ASP A 168 -9.37 -12.29 8.89
C ASP A 168 -10.00 -13.52 8.21
N ARG A 169 -11.31 -13.46 7.92
CA ARG A 169 -12.03 -14.57 7.29
C ARG A 169 -11.78 -14.69 5.80
N THR A 170 -11.43 -13.58 5.14
CA THR A 170 -11.21 -13.54 3.69
C THR A 170 -9.74 -13.66 3.31
N SER A 171 -8.81 -13.64 4.27
CA SER A 171 -7.37 -13.76 4.05
C SER A 171 -6.95 -14.92 3.14
N LYS A 172 -7.62 -16.08 3.27
CA LYS A 172 -7.38 -17.31 2.51
C LYS A 172 -8.16 -17.42 1.19
N LEU A 173 -9.00 -16.45 0.87
CA LEU A 173 -9.80 -16.45 -0.35
C LEU A 173 -8.98 -15.96 -1.56
N PRO A 174 -9.43 -16.25 -2.79
CA PRO A 174 -8.85 -15.68 -4.00
C PRO A 174 -8.76 -14.16 -3.95
N HIS A 175 -7.78 -13.58 -4.65
CA HIS A 175 -7.54 -12.13 -4.68
C HIS A 175 -8.82 -11.34 -4.99
N GLU A 176 -9.61 -11.81 -5.95
CA GLU A 176 -10.88 -11.18 -6.34
C GLU A 176 -11.88 -11.09 -5.18
N ALA A 177 -12.08 -12.19 -4.45
CA ALA A 177 -12.99 -12.23 -3.31
C ALA A 177 -12.49 -11.35 -2.15
N ARG A 178 -11.18 -11.27 -1.93
CA ARG A 178 -10.59 -10.35 -0.93
C ARG A 178 -10.83 -8.88 -1.30
N PHE A 179 -10.69 -8.55 -2.57
CA PHE A 179 -10.93 -7.21 -3.07
C PHE A 179 -12.39 -6.79 -2.87
N ILE A 180 -13.34 -7.66 -3.26
CA ILE A 180 -14.78 -7.45 -3.02
C ILE A 180 -15.04 -7.30 -1.53
N ALA A 181 -14.56 -8.23 -0.70
CA ALA A 181 -14.79 -8.21 0.73
C ALA A 181 -14.32 -6.91 1.39
N LYS A 182 -13.13 -6.42 1.04
CA LYS A 182 -12.59 -5.15 1.54
C LYS A 182 -13.52 -3.99 1.20
N ARG A 183 -13.90 -3.86 -0.07
CA ARG A 183 -14.78 -2.79 -0.56
C ARG A 183 -16.16 -2.81 0.12
N VAL A 184 -16.73 -3.99 0.29
CA VAL A 184 -18.01 -4.17 1.00
C VAL A 184 -17.87 -3.82 2.48
N PHE A 185 -16.81 -4.27 3.13
CA PHE A 185 -16.56 -3.98 4.54
C PHE A 185 -16.45 -2.47 4.79
N ASP A 186 -15.70 -1.76 3.95
CA ASP A 186 -15.55 -0.31 4.04
C ASP A 186 -16.89 0.42 3.83
N ALA A 187 -17.65 0.05 2.79
CA ALA A 187 -18.96 0.63 2.51
C ALA A 187 -19.97 0.37 3.65
N LEU A 188 -19.98 -0.83 4.22
CA LEU A 188 -20.84 -1.19 5.35
C LEU A 188 -20.46 -0.46 6.64
N ASN A 189 -19.17 -0.19 6.88
CA ASN A 189 -18.77 0.59 8.03
C ASN A 189 -19.28 2.01 7.90
N GLN A 190 -18.97 2.67 6.78
CA GLN A 190 -19.42 4.03 6.56
C GLN A 190 -20.95 4.17 6.67
N ALA A 191 -21.71 3.34 5.95
CA ALA A 191 -23.16 3.45 5.94
C ALA A 191 -23.79 3.08 7.29
N TYR A 192 -23.14 2.22 8.08
CA TYR A 192 -23.61 1.91 9.43
C TYR A 192 -23.32 3.05 10.40
N ASP A 193 -22.17 3.71 10.28
CA ASP A 193 -21.84 4.86 11.11
C ASP A 193 -22.84 6.01 10.83
N GLU A 194 -23.12 6.29 9.56
CA GLU A 194 -24.18 7.23 9.14
C GLU A 194 -25.57 6.81 9.66
N TYR A 195 -25.87 5.51 9.71
CA TYR A 195 -27.12 5.00 10.27
C TYR A 195 -27.24 5.24 11.78
N ILE A 196 -26.14 5.11 12.53
CA ILE A 196 -26.10 5.42 13.96
C ILE A 196 -26.26 6.93 14.20
N GLU A 197 -25.59 7.77 13.38
CA GLU A 197 -25.73 9.23 13.44
C GLU A 197 -27.18 9.69 13.19
N GLN A 198 -27.92 8.98 12.33
CA GLN A 198 -29.34 9.23 12.06
C GLN A 198 -30.30 8.70 13.15
N GLY A 199 -29.77 8.19 14.26
CA GLY A 199 -30.57 7.67 15.38
C GLY A 199 -30.96 6.19 15.27
N GLY A 200 -30.28 5.42 14.40
CA GLY A 200 -30.35 3.96 14.40
C GLY A 200 -29.81 3.35 15.70
N GLN A 201 -30.37 2.22 16.14
CA GLN A 201 -30.01 1.52 17.39
C GLN A 201 -29.62 0.06 17.16
#